data_AF-A0A916J680-F1
#
_entry.id   AF-A0A916J680-F1
#
_cell.length_a   1.000
_cell.length_b   1.000
_cell.length_c   1.000
_cell.angle_alpha   90.00
_cell.angle_beta   90.00
_cell.angle_gamma   90.00
#
_symmetry.space_group_name_H-M   'P 1'
#
loop_
_entity.id
_entity.type
_entity.pdbx_description
1 polymer ?
#
loop_
_entity_poly.entity_id
_entity_poly.type
_entity_poly.pdbx_seq_one_letter_code
_entity_poly.pdbx_strand_id
1 'polypeptide(L)'
;MPKKTPCTIPKPPSIAAIRQVVLPEPDHQRQEIAEYVEWQVNKGAETTYKVVHLERLKSEVVFGTEHVVWDVHTDEPGRWWVITGPTNLYSQHEFPSLDYTLSFHVGVTARVAARSAKSAPPSRGDRLRSTWRRWETATDAIDLARESEDFQAVGMRCRETLISLAKSLQKGITVPQGTEPPKAADFVGWSALIAQHFALGSRNEHIRSYIKITAKETWQLVNWLTHTSKAALHEAHLALEATSNLLGMVSLMVMHAEAGSPEACPTCGSYRIVAIYEPDLERDPPYVSLCESCGWNDHDANA
;
A
#
# COMPACT_ATOMS: atom_id res chain seq x y z
N MET A 1 -26.23 -59.38 -24.13
CA MET A 1 -25.63 -58.08 -23.79
C MET A 1 -26.47 -57.44 -22.69
N PRO A 2 -25.93 -57.16 -21.49
CA PRO A 2 -26.69 -56.52 -20.44
C PRO A 2 -26.88 -55.03 -20.79
N LYS A 3 -28.13 -54.54 -20.69
CA LYS A 3 -28.47 -53.13 -20.91
C LYS A 3 -27.78 -52.28 -19.83
N LYS A 4 -26.96 -51.30 -20.25
CA LYS A 4 -26.39 -50.31 -19.33
C LYS A 4 -27.53 -49.45 -18.77
N THR A 5 -27.73 -49.51 -17.46
CA THR A 5 -28.64 -48.61 -16.74
C THR A 5 -28.09 -47.17 -16.86
N PRO A 6 -28.91 -46.17 -17.23
CA PRO A 6 -28.43 -44.80 -17.31
C PRO A 6 -27.99 -44.32 -15.93
N CYS A 7 -26.74 -43.85 -15.83
CA CYS A 7 -26.19 -43.26 -14.61
C CYS A 7 -27.02 -42.01 -14.29
N THR A 8 -27.81 -42.06 -13.23
CA THR A 8 -28.65 -40.94 -12.81
C THR A 8 -27.86 -40.16 -11.77
N ILE A 9 -27.38 -38.97 -12.13
CA ILE A 9 -26.73 -38.07 -11.18
C ILE A 9 -27.81 -37.58 -10.22
N PRO A 10 -27.69 -37.83 -8.90
CA PRO A 10 -28.68 -37.36 -7.94
C PRO A 10 -28.77 -35.83 -7.98
N LYS A 11 -29.98 -35.30 -7.83
CA LYS A 11 -30.20 -33.85 -7.74
C LYS A 11 -29.44 -33.31 -6.52
N PRO A 12 -28.85 -32.10 -6.60
CA PRO A 12 -28.22 -31.49 -5.46
C PRO A 12 -29.21 -31.37 -4.29
N PRO A 13 -28.76 -31.57 -3.04
CA PRO A 13 -29.62 -31.48 -1.86
C PRO A 13 -30.25 -30.09 -1.74
N SER A 14 -31.46 -30.03 -1.18
CA SER A 14 -32.13 -28.75 -0.90
C SER A 14 -31.36 -27.93 0.14
N ILE A 15 -31.41 -26.60 0.04
CA ILE A 15 -30.78 -25.68 1.01
C ILE A 15 -31.21 -26.00 2.45
N ALA A 16 -32.48 -26.38 2.65
CA ALA A 16 -33.01 -26.77 3.96
C ALA A 16 -32.31 -28.01 4.54
N ALA A 17 -31.94 -28.97 3.69
CA ALA A 17 -31.21 -30.17 4.10
C ALA A 17 -29.73 -29.85 4.38
N ILE A 18 -29.11 -28.95 3.61
CA ILE A 18 -27.71 -28.52 3.85
C ILE A 18 -27.60 -27.81 5.20
N ARG A 19 -28.52 -26.89 5.52
CA ARG A 19 -28.55 -26.14 6.79
C ARG A 19 -28.55 -27.02 8.05
N GLN A 20 -28.98 -28.28 7.96
CA GLN A 20 -28.99 -29.22 9.10
C GLN A 20 -27.60 -29.80 9.41
N VAL A 21 -26.63 -29.66 8.49
CA VAL A 21 -25.30 -30.28 8.57
C VAL A 21 -24.18 -29.23 8.69
N VAL A 22 -24.48 -27.95 8.46
CA VAL A 22 -23.50 -26.84 8.53
C VAL A 22 -22.97 -26.68 9.95
N LEU A 23 -21.65 -26.60 10.10
CA LEU A 23 -20.99 -26.29 11.36
C LEU A 23 -21.34 -24.86 11.82
N PRO A 24 -21.59 -24.63 13.12
CA PRO A 24 -21.90 -23.30 13.63
C PRO A 24 -20.69 -22.38 13.51
N GLU A 25 -20.80 -21.35 12.66
CA GLU A 25 -19.83 -20.26 12.52
C GLU A 25 -20.30 -19.01 13.32
N PRO A 26 -19.39 -18.15 13.81
CA PRO A 26 -19.75 -16.92 14.49
C PRO A 26 -20.63 -15.99 13.62
N ASP A 27 -21.76 -15.52 14.17
CA ASP A 27 -22.79 -14.79 13.42
C ASP A 27 -22.29 -13.53 12.69
N HIS A 28 -21.29 -12.83 13.26
CA HIS A 28 -20.74 -11.61 12.66
C HIS A 28 -20.03 -11.87 11.32
N GLN A 29 -19.27 -12.96 11.18
CA GLN A 29 -18.56 -13.28 9.93
C GLN A 29 -19.53 -13.66 8.82
N ARG A 30 -20.61 -14.36 9.20
CA ARG A 30 -21.69 -14.74 8.28
C ARG A 30 -22.38 -13.50 7.71
N GLN A 31 -22.66 -12.53 8.58
CA GLN A 31 -23.30 -11.28 8.20
C GLN A 31 -22.42 -10.46 7.25
N GLU A 32 -21.12 -10.29 7.56
CA GLU A 32 -20.18 -9.55 6.72
C GLU A 32 -20.08 -10.13 5.30
N ILE A 33 -20.00 -11.47 5.18
CA ILE A 33 -19.94 -12.15 3.88
C ILE A 33 -21.27 -12.01 3.13
N ALA A 34 -22.40 -12.13 3.80
CA ALA A 34 -23.71 -11.94 3.17
C ALA A 34 -23.87 -10.52 2.63
N GLU A 35 -23.54 -9.50 3.43
CA GLU A 35 -23.59 -8.09 3.04
C GLU A 35 -22.65 -7.80 1.85
N TYR A 36 -21.43 -8.34 1.87
CA TYR A 36 -20.49 -8.21 0.76
C TYR A 36 -21.04 -8.81 -0.55
N VAL A 37 -21.58 -10.03 -0.50
CA VAL A 37 -22.12 -10.70 -1.68
C VAL A 37 -23.33 -9.95 -2.22
N GLU A 38 -24.30 -9.60 -1.35
CA GLU A 38 -25.48 -8.83 -1.74
C GLU A 38 -25.09 -7.49 -2.36
N TRP A 39 -24.09 -6.79 -1.82
CA TRP A 39 -23.58 -5.56 -2.40
C TRP A 39 -23.00 -5.78 -3.81
N GLN A 40 -22.20 -6.83 -4.00
CA GLN A 40 -21.54 -7.11 -5.28
C GLN A 40 -22.53 -7.55 -6.36
N VAL A 41 -23.41 -8.50 -6.07
CA VAL A 41 -24.35 -9.04 -7.07
C VAL A 41 -25.42 -8.02 -7.47
N ASN A 42 -25.76 -7.09 -6.59
CA ASN A 42 -26.76 -6.04 -6.84
C ASN A 42 -26.16 -4.77 -7.47
N LYS A 43 -24.85 -4.71 -7.67
CA LYS A 43 -24.20 -3.54 -8.23
C LYS A 43 -24.60 -3.34 -9.70
N GLY A 44 -25.52 -2.39 -9.93
CA GLY A 44 -26.05 -2.11 -11.27
C GLY A 44 -27.11 -3.10 -11.76
N ALA A 45 -27.67 -3.92 -10.86
CA ALA A 45 -28.74 -4.85 -11.18
C ALA A 45 -30.12 -4.15 -11.18
N GLU A 46 -31.01 -4.58 -12.09
CA GLU A 46 -32.40 -4.11 -12.13
C GLU A 46 -33.27 -4.75 -11.03
N THR A 47 -32.86 -5.93 -10.56
CA THR A 47 -33.54 -6.71 -9.52
C THR A 47 -32.60 -6.94 -8.34
N THR A 48 -33.14 -6.96 -7.12
CA THR A 48 -32.38 -7.22 -5.90
C THR A 48 -32.34 -8.71 -5.58
N TYR A 49 -31.14 -9.24 -5.42
CA TYR A 49 -30.82 -10.60 -5.05
C TYR A 49 -30.39 -10.70 -3.59
N LYS A 50 -30.74 -11.81 -2.95
CA LYS A 50 -30.50 -12.06 -1.53
C LYS A 50 -29.75 -13.35 -1.27
N VAL A 51 -28.89 -13.34 -0.25
CA VAL A 51 -28.18 -14.55 0.17
C VAL A 51 -29.15 -15.45 0.93
N VAL A 52 -29.38 -16.64 0.36
CA VAL A 52 -30.29 -17.65 0.95
C VAL A 52 -29.52 -18.72 1.71
N HIS A 53 -28.23 -18.91 1.43
CA HIS A 53 -27.39 -19.87 2.10
C HIS A 53 -25.93 -19.42 2.09
N LEU A 54 -25.22 -19.70 3.18
CA LEU A 54 -23.78 -19.52 3.26
C LEU A 54 -23.18 -20.53 4.24
N GLU A 55 -22.09 -21.16 3.81
CA GLU A 55 -21.33 -22.17 4.55
C GLU A 55 -19.83 -21.94 4.36
N ARG A 56 -19.05 -22.00 5.44
CA ARG A 56 -17.59 -21.99 5.36
C ARG A 56 -17.10 -23.39 5.00
N LEU A 57 -16.31 -23.50 3.95
CA LEU A 57 -15.79 -24.78 3.47
C LEU A 57 -14.37 -25.07 3.94
N LYS A 58 -13.50 -24.06 3.93
CA LYS A 58 -12.07 -24.23 4.17
C LYS A 58 -11.43 -22.92 4.65
N SER A 59 -10.33 -23.06 5.36
CA SER A 59 -9.36 -21.97 5.57
C SER A 59 -7.96 -22.45 5.22
N GLU A 60 -7.15 -21.58 4.62
CA GLU A 60 -5.75 -21.84 4.33
C GLU A 60 -4.94 -20.56 4.51
N VAL A 61 -3.76 -20.67 5.15
CA VAL A 61 -2.84 -19.54 5.30
C VAL A 61 -1.76 -19.63 4.23
N VAL A 62 -1.69 -18.61 3.36
CA VAL A 62 -0.70 -18.50 2.29
C VAL A 62 0.00 -17.15 2.41
N PHE A 63 1.34 -17.15 2.40
CA PHE A 63 2.16 -15.94 2.62
C PHE A 63 1.76 -15.12 3.86
N GLY A 64 1.34 -15.80 4.94
CA GLY A 64 0.92 -15.14 6.19
C GLY A 64 -0.47 -14.49 6.16
N THR A 65 -1.21 -14.62 5.06
CA THR A 65 -2.61 -14.18 4.93
C THR A 65 -3.54 -15.38 5.01
N GLU A 66 -4.56 -15.31 5.86
CA GLU A 66 -5.61 -16.33 5.93
C GLU A 66 -6.66 -16.13 4.84
N HIS A 67 -6.85 -17.15 4.01
CA HIS A 67 -7.89 -17.22 2.99
C HIS A 67 -8.98 -18.17 3.46
N VAL A 68 -10.13 -17.60 3.81
CA VAL A 68 -11.33 -18.35 4.17
C VAL A 68 -12.23 -18.46 2.95
N VAL A 69 -12.68 -19.67 2.66
CA VAL A 69 -13.55 -19.98 1.54
C VAL A 69 -14.97 -20.24 2.04
N TRP A 70 -15.93 -19.57 1.41
CA TRP A 70 -17.35 -19.76 1.62
C TRP A 70 -18.05 -20.25 0.35
N ASP A 71 -18.99 -21.18 0.52
CA ASP A 71 -20.02 -21.52 -0.47
C ASP A 71 -21.25 -20.65 -0.19
N VAL A 72 -21.60 -19.78 -1.14
CA VAL A 72 -22.71 -18.84 -0.98
C VAL A 72 -23.74 -19.04 -2.08
N HIS A 73 -25.02 -19.15 -1.70
CA HIS A 73 -26.12 -19.30 -2.63
C HIS A 73 -27.00 -18.07 -2.54
N THR A 74 -27.32 -17.51 -3.72
CA THR A 74 -28.31 -16.45 -3.89
C THR A 74 -29.61 -17.02 -4.44
N ASP A 75 -30.71 -16.28 -4.31
CA ASP A 75 -31.99 -16.63 -4.92
C ASP A 75 -31.88 -16.71 -6.46
N GLU A 76 -31.23 -15.72 -7.09
CA GLU A 76 -30.64 -15.72 -8.44
C GLU A 76 -29.47 -14.69 -8.43
N PRO A 77 -28.45 -14.68 -9.32
CA PRO A 77 -28.06 -15.69 -10.27
C PRO A 77 -26.98 -16.61 -9.67
N GLY A 78 -27.41 -17.58 -8.86
CA GLY A 78 -26.65 -18.82 -8.65
C GLY A 78 -25.74 -18.89 -7.42
N ARG A 79 -24.73 -19.76 -7.53
CA ARG A 79 -23.82 -20.15 -6.46
C ARG A 79 -22.45 -19.53 -6.67
N TRP A 80 -21.82 -19.14 -5.56
CA TRP A 80 -20.59 -18.36 -5.53
C TRP A 80 -19.58 -19.01 -4.61
N TRP A 81 -18.32 -19.03 -5.02
CA TRP A 81 -17.20 -19.13 -4.09
C TRP A 81 -16.86 -17.71 -3.61
N VAL A 82 -16.88 -17.48 -2.30
CA VAL A 82 -16.37 -16.24 -1.72
C VAL A 82 -15.07 -16.55 -0.97
N ILE A 83 -14.00 -15.88 -1.34
CA ILE A 83 -12.67 -16.11 -0.77
C ILE A 83 -12.17 -14.81 -0.13
N THR A 84 -11.75 -14.87 1.14
CA THR A 84 -11.28 -13.70 1.90
C THR A 84 -9.78 -13.44 1.74
N GLY A 85 -9.36 -12.22 2.11
CA GLY A 85 -7.95 -11.83 2.22
C GLY A 85 -7.24 -11.47 0.91
N PRO A 86 -7.66 -10.45 0.13
CA PRO A 86 -8.88 -9.62 0.19
C PRO A 86 -10.15 -10.36 -0.26
N THR A 87 -11.33 -9.90 0.17
CA THR A 87 -12.60 -10.57 -0.14
C THR A 87 -13.00 -10.40 -1.61
N ASN A 88 -13.30 -11.50 -2.30
CA ASN A 88 -13.86 -11.51 -3.65
C ASN A 88 -14.82 -12.67 -3.88
N LEU A 89 -15.74 -12.54 -4.86
CA LEU A 89 -16.70 -13.57 -5.26
C LEU A 89 -16.39 -14.12 -6.66
N TYR A 90 -16.63 -15.43 -6.84
CA TYR A 90 -16.40 -16.16 -8.09
C TYR A 90 -17.61 -17.01 -8.41
N SER A 91 -18.15 -16.90 -9.63
CA SER A 91 -19.28 -17.73 -10.06
C SER A 91 -18.86 -19.20 -10.13
N GLN A 92 -19.58 -20.10 -9.48
CA GLN A 92 -19.29 -21.54 -9.58
C GLN A 92 -19.52 -22.10 -10.98
N HIS A 93 -20.29 -21.40 -11.83
CA HIS A 93 -20.45 -21.77 -13.22
C HIS A 93 -19.15 -21.60 -14.02
N GLU A 94 -18.44 -20.48 -13.80
CA GLU A 94 -17.17 -20.18 -14.46
C GLU A 94 -15.98 -20.84 -13.74
N PHE A 95 -16.11 -21.02 -12.43
CA PHE A 95 -15.10 -21.58 -11.54
C PHE A 95 -15.64 -22.83 -10.81
N PRO A 96 -15.80 -23.97 -11.52
CA PRO A 96 -16.46 -25.16 -10.95
C PRO A 96 -15.62 -25.89 -9.89
N SER A 97 -14.31 -25.70 -9.88
CA SER A 97 -13.39 -26.34 -8.93
C SER A 97 -12.96 -25.33 -7.86
N LEU A 98 -13.23 -25.67 -6.59
CA LEU A 98 -12.81 -24.84 -5.47
C LEU A 98 -11.29 -24.66 -5.43
N ASP A 99 -10.51 -25.74 -5.54
CA ASP A 99 -9.05 -25.66 -5.46
C ASP A 99 -8.43 -24.82 -6.59
N TYR A 100 -9.02 -24.91 -7.78
CA TYR A 100 -8.64 -24.04 -8.91
C TYR A 100 -8.95 -22.56 -8.59
N THR A 101 -10.14 -22.29 -8.05
CA THR A 101 -10.58 -20.94 -7.68
C THR A 101 -9.67 -20.33 -6.62
N LEU A 102 -9.35 -21.10 -5.58
CA LEU A 102 -8.44 -20.67 -4.52
C LEU A 102 -7.04 -20.37 -5.07
N SER A 103 -6.50 -21.23 -5.91
CA SER A 103 -5.21 -21.01 -6.57
C SER A 103 -5.21 -19.76 -7.45
N PHE A 104 -6.28 -19.55 -8.22
CA PHE A 104 -6.48 -18.34 -9.03
C PHE A 104 -6.55 -17.08 -8.17
N HIS A 105 -7.33 -17.11 -7.10
CA HIS A 105 -7.48 -16.01 -6.14
C HIS A 105 -6.13 -15.64 -5.50
N VAL A 106 -5.40 -16.61 -4.97
CA VAL A 106 -4.06 -16.42 -4.39
C VAL A 106 -3.11 -15.82 -5.44
N GLY A 107 -3.13 -16.33 -6.67
CA GLY A 107 -2.28 -15.79 -7.75
C GLY A 107 -2.59 -14.34 -8.12
N VAL A 108 -3.88 -13.99 -8.23
CA VAL A 108 -4.31 -12.61 -8.53
C VAL A 108 -3.97 -11.67 -7.38
N THR A 109 -4.27 -12.07 -6.15
CA THR A 109 -4.05 -11.25 -4.95
C THR A 109 -2.57 -11.06 -4.67
N ALA A 110 -1.73 -12.08 -4.87
CA ALA A 110 -0.27 -11.95 -4.82
C ALA A 110 0.27 -10.94 -5.85
N ARG A 111 -0.27 -10.94 -7.08
CA ARG A 111 0.11 -9.95 -8.10
C ARG A 111 -0.35 -8.54 -7.75
N VAL A 112 -1.55 -8.39 -7.19
CA VAL A 112 -2.05 -7.08 -6.71
C VAL A 112 -1.21 -6.58 -5.54
N ALA A 113 -0.90 -7.45 -4.58
CA ALA A 113 -0.03 -7.13 -3.45
C ALA A 113 1.38 -6.74 -3.92
N ALA A 114 1.98 -7.51 -4.83
CA ALA A 114 3.28 -7.19 -5.40
C ALA A 114 3.31 -5.85 -6.14
N ARG A 115 2.22 -5.46 -6.84
CA ARG A 115 2.10 -4.13 -7.45
C ARG A 115 1.92 -3.03 -6.42
N SER A 116 1.14 -3.30 -5.37
CA SER A 116 0.85 -2.32 -4.31
C SER A 116 2.08 -2.05 -3.45
N ALA A 117 2.88 -3.06 -3.14
CA ALA A 117 4.16 -2.91 -2.44
C ALA A 117 5.17 -2.03 -3.20
N LYS A 118 5.04 -1.95 -4.52
CA LYS A 118 5.85 -1.10 -5.40
C LYS A 118 5.26 0.29 -5.61
N SER A 119 4.04 0.53 -5.17
CA SER A 119 3.37 1.81 -5.36
C SER A 119 3.65 2.73 -4.18
N ALA A 120 3.93 4.00 -4.46
CA ALA A 120 3.88 5.01 -3.42
C ALA A 120 2.52 5.00 -2.71
N PRO A 121 2.44 5.27 -1.39
CA PRO A 121 1.18 5.29 -0.65
C PRO A 121 0.12 6.16 -1.34
N PRO A 122 -1.13 5.69 -1.51
CA PRO A 122 -2.14 6.33 -2.35
C PRO A 122 -2.58 7.74 -1.89
N SER A 123 -2.25 8.15 -0.65
CA SER A 123 -2.47 9.52 -0.16
C SER A 123 -1.37 10.51 -0.52
N ARG A 124 -0.30 10.09 -1.22
CA ARG A 124 0.86 10.96 -1.47
C ARG A 124 0.77 11.69 -2.79
N GLY A 125 -0.16 12.65 -2.81
CA GLY A 125 -0.28 13.66 -3.85
C GLY A 125 0.90 14.62 -3.97
N ASP A 126 1.92 14.46 -3.13
CA ASP A 126 2.82 15.51 -2.70
C ASP A 126 3.88 15.92 -3.73
N ARG A 127 4.52 17.04 -3.37
CA ARG A 127 5.79 17.59 -3.84
C ARG A 127 6.87 16.56 -4.21
N LEU A 128 6.82 15.35 -3.64
CA LEU A 128 7.80 14.27 -3.84
C LEU A 128 7.35 13.14 -4.78
N ARG A 129 6.15 13.21 -5.38
CA ARG A 129 5.62 12.17 -6.27
C ARG A 129 6.57 11.78 -7.41
N SER A 130 7.22 12.76 -8.02
CA SER A 130 8.20 12.52 -9.09
C SER A 130 9.43 11.74 -8.61
N THR A 131 9.83 11.94 -7.35
CA THR A 131 10.92 11.21 -6.70
C THR A 131 10.50 9.79 -6.38
N TRP A 132 9.28 9.59 -5.84
CA TRP A 132 8.74 8.25 -5.62
C TRP A 132 8.67 7.44 -6.91
N ARG A 133 8.14 8.03 -8.00
CA ARG A 133 8.09 7.34 -9.31
C ARG A 133 9.45 6.89 -9.84
N ARG A 134 10.52 7.65 -9.54
CA ARG A 134 11.90 7.24 -9.88
C ARG A 134 12.34 6.02 -9.06
N TRP A 135 11.99 5.97 -7.77
CA TRP A 135 12.21 4.78 -6.94
C TRP A 135 11.43 3.57 -7.46
N GLU A 136 10.16 3.73 -7.85
CA GLU A 136 9.36 2.63 -8.44
C GLU A 136 10.06 2.04 -9.67
N THR A 137 10.67 2.89 -10.50
CA THR A 137 11.45 2.44 -11.67
C THR A 137 12.71 1.66 -11.27
N ALA A 138 13.32 1.95 -10.11
CA ALA A 138 14.43 1.19 -9.57
C ALA A 138 13.96 -0.19 -9.06
N THR A 139 12.77 -0.25 -8.47
CA THR A 139 12.14 -1.49 -8.01
C THR A 139 11.75 -2.40 -9.18
N ASP A 140 11.24 -1.84 -10.27
CA ASP A 140 10.98 -2.63 -11.49
C ASP A 140 12.27 -3.21 -12.09
N ALA A 141 13.39 -2.48 -11.96
CA ALA A 141 14.69 -2.94 -12.47
C ALA A 141 15.23 -4.16 -11.72
N ILE A 142 15.02 -4.26 -10.39
CA ILE A 142 15.54 -5.40 -9.62
C ILE A 142 14.82 -6.71 -9.93
N ASP A 143 13.55 -6.69 -10.33
CA ASP A 143 12.81 -7.92 -10.67
C ASP A 143 13.44 -8.67 -11.85
N LEU A 144 14.01 -7.90 -12.79
CA LEU A 144 14.63 -8.40 -14.01
C LEU A 144 16.14 -8.58 -13.87
N ALA A 145 16.74 -8.08 -12.79
CA ALA A 145 18.18 -8.15 -12.55
C ALA A 145 18.64 -9.60 -12.34
N ARG A 146 19.74 -9.99 -13.00
CA ARG A 146 20.32 -11.33 -12.88
C ARG A 146 21.80 -11.29 -12.58
N GLU A 147 22.52 -10.29 -13.09
CA GLU A 147 23.97 -10.21 -13.00
C GLU A 147 24.46 -8.96 -12.26
N SER A 148 25.77 -8.94 -11.95
CA SER A 148 26.44 -7.86 -11.21
C SER A 148 26.16 -6.47 -11.80
N GLU A 149 26.21 -6.34 -13.13
CA GLU A 149 25.95 -5.09 -13.85
C GLU A 149 24.49 -4.61 -13.68
N ASP A 150 23.53 -5.53 -13.58
CA ASP A 150 22.13 -5.18 -13.32
C ASP A 150 21.98 -4.63 -11.89
N PHE A 151 22.65 -5.24 -10.91
CA PHE A 151 22.65 -4.78 -9.52
C PHE A 151 23.33 -3.41 -9.36
N GLN A 152 24.42 -3.15 -10.09
CA GLN A 152 25.02 -1.81 -10.20
C GLN A 152 24.03 -0.80 -10.78
N ALA A 153 23.28 -1.19 -11.82
CA ALA A 153 22.27 -0.33 -12.43
C ALA A 153 21.12 0.00 -11.46
N VAL A 154 20.71 -0.94 -10.60
CA VAL A 154 19.78 -0.65 -9.49
C VAL A 154 20.38 0.41 -8.55
N GLY A 155 21.65 0.26 -8.15
CA GLY A 155 22.37 1.28 -7.38
C GLY A 155 22.36 2.66 -8.04
N MET A 156 22.55 2.72 -9.36
CA MET A 156 22.56 3.98 -10.13
C MET A 156 21.19 4.65 -10.07
N ARG A 157 20.12 3.89 -10.23
CA ARG A 157 18.73 4.40 -10.14
C ARG A 157 18.40 4.90 -8.73
N CYS A 158 18.85 4.19 -7.69
CA CYS A 158 18.71 4.65 -6.30
C CYS A 158 19.46 5.97 -6.08
N ARG A 159 20.70 6.07 -6.55
CA ARG A 159 21.51 7.29 -6.46
C ARG A 159 20.84 8.48 -7.15
N GLU A 160 20.32 8.30 -8.36
CA GLU A 160 19.59 9.33 -9.08
C GLU A 160 18.28 9.74 -8.39
N THR A 161 17.60 8.79 -7.75
CA THR A 161 16.42 9.03 -6.94
C THR A 161 16.75 9.95 -5.76
N LEU A 162 17.84 9.68 -5.03
CA LEU A 162 18.29 10.54 -3.93
C LEU A 162 18.65 11.95 -4.39
N ILE A 163 19.34 12.09 -5.53
CA ILE A 163 19.63 13.42 -6.10
C ILE A 163 18.31 14.13 -6.47
N SER A 164 17.34 13.41 -7.06
CA SER A 164 16.02 13.96 -7.39
C SER A 164 15.26 14.43 -6.14
N LEU A 165 15.34 13.67 -5.05
CA LEU A 165 14.76 14.04 -3.75
C LEU A 165 15.31 15.38 -3.29
N ALA A 166 16.64 15.50 -3.21
CA ALA A 166 17.30 16.73 -2.78
C ALA A 166 16.92 17.92 -3.67
N LYS A 167 16.98 17.76 -5.01
CA LYS A 167 16.60 18.81 -5.96
C LYS A 167 15.16 19.30 -5.81
N SER A 168 14.23 18.40 -5.51
CA SER A 168 12.81 18.74 -5.32
C SER A 168 12.58 19.60 -4.08
N LEU A 169 13.45 19.46 -3.07
CA LEU A 169 13.35 20.14 -1.78
C LEU A 169 14.29 21.35 -1.64
N GLN A 170 15.29 21.49 -2.51
CA GLN A 170 16.22 22.64 -2.53
C GLN A 170 15.53 24.00 -2.64
N LYS A 171 14.41 24.06 -3.37
CA LYS A 171 13.67 25.32 -3.57
C LYS A 171 13.10 25.82 -2.24
N GLY A 172 13.45 27.05 -1.87
CA GLY A 172 12.99 27.72 -0.66
C GLY A 172 13.89 27.52 0.57
N ILE A 173 14.92 26.66 0.48
CA ILE A 173 15.85 26.47 1.60
C ILE A 173 16.85 27.62 1.65
N THR A 174 16.87 28.32 2.78
CA THR A 174 17.86 29.38 3.05
C THR A 174 19.18 28.75 3.48
N VAL A 175 20.26 29.10 2.77
CA VAL A 175 21.61 28.70 3.15
C VAL A 175 22.13 29.64 4.24
N PRO A 176 22.74 29.14 5.33
CA PRO A 176 23.28 29.99 6.40
C PRO A 176 24.23 31.06 5.86
N GLN A 177 24.11 32.29 6.38
CA GLN A 177 24.95 33.41 5.95
C GLN A 177 26.44 33.08 6.14
N GLY A 178 27.25 33.35 5.11
CA GLY A 178 28.69 33.08 5.12
C GLY A 178 29.10 31.67 4.71
N THR A 179 28.16 30.81 4.30
CA THR A 179 28.47 29.48 3.72
C THR A 179 28.14 29.44 2.24
N GLU A 180 29.02 28.85 1.43
CA GLU A 180 28.72 28.58 0.02
C GLU A 180 27.64 27.49 -0.08
N PRO A 181 26.66 27.64 -1.00
CA PRO A 181 25.64 26.62 -1.21
C PRO A 181 26.29 25.32 -1.71
N PRO A 182 25.84 24.14 -1.24
CA PRO A 182 26.31 22.86 -1.75
C PRO A 182 26.11 22.75 -3.27
N LYS A 183 26.99 22.02 -3.96
CA LYS A 183 26.83 21.74 -5.40
C LYS A 183 25.47 21.08 -5.65
N ALA A 184 24.86 21.29 -6.81
CA ALA A 184 23.51 20.80 -7.10
C ALA A 184 23.32 19.26 -6.91
N ALA A 185 24.39 18.48 -7.09
CA ALA A 185 24.41 17.03 -6.91
C ALA A 185 25.01 16.57 -5.56
N ASP A 186 25.37 17.49 -4.66
CA ASP A 186 25.86 17.18 -3.32
C ASP A 186 24.69 16.78 -2.41
N PHE A 187 24.26 15.54 -2.55
CA PHE A 187 23.13 15.00 -1.80
C PHE A 187 23.31 15.09 -0.27
N VAL A 188 24.53 14.87 0.24
CA VAL A 188 24.78 14.88 1.68
C VAL A 188 24.70 16.30 2.22
N GLY A 189 25.29 17.28 1.54
CA GLY A 189 25.17 18.68 1.90
C GLY A 189 23.71 19.16 1.88
N TRP A 190 22.98 18.83 0.83
CA TRP A 190 21.57 19.21 0.70
C TRP A 190 20.66 18.52 1.72
N SER A 191 20.82 17.22 1.99
CA SER A 191 20.02 16.52 2.99
C SER A 191 20.22 17.10 4.40
N ALA A 192 21.43 17.57 4.72
CA ALA A 192 21.67 18.27 5.98
C ALA A 192 20.90 19.59 6.10
N LEU A 193 20.83 20.38 5.03
CA LEU A 193 20.07 21.64 5.00
C LEU A 193 18.55 21.39 5.01
N ILE A 194 18.08 20.38 4.26
CA ILE A 194 16.68 19.95 4.24
C ILE A 194 16.22 19.57 5.66
N ALA A 195 16.99 18.73 6.35
CA ALA A 195 16.66 18.35 7.72
C ALA A 195 16.64 19.56 8.68
N GLN A 196 17.53 20.53 8.49
CA GLN A 196 17.53 21.76 9.31
C GLN A 196 16.29 22.63 9.05
N HIS A 197 15.88 22.73 7.79
CA HIS A 197 14.77 23.57 7.38
C HIS A 197 13.40 23.01 7.81
N PHE A 198 13.16 21.71 7.61
CA PHE A 198 11.84 21.13 7.87
C PHE A 198 11.66 20.60 9.29
N ALA A 199 12.72 20.31 10.03
CA ALA A 199 12.62 19.81 11.40
C ALA A 199 13.15 20.84 12.39
N LEU A 200 12.56 22.04 12.44
CA LEU A 200 12.98 23.14 13.32
C LEU A 200 12.70 22.86 14.82
N GLY A 201 13.34 23.64 15.69
CA GLY A 201 13.12 23.59 17.15
C GLY A 201 13.88 22.49 17.88
N SER A 202 14.04 22.63 19.20
CA SER A 202 14.78 21.66 20.03
C SER A 202 14.11 20.28 20.05
N ARG A 203 12.77 20.23 20.05
CA ARG A 203 11.98 18.99 20.04
C ARG A 203 12.36 18.04 18.90
N ASN A 204 12.74 18.59 17.74
CA ASN A 204 13.06 17.82 16.55
C ASN A 204 14.56 17.49 16.40
N GLU A 205 15.39 17.73 17.42
CA GLU A 205 16.83 17.50 17.35
C GLU A 205 17.19 16.04 17.02
N HIS A 206 16.56 15.08 17.68
CA HIS A 206 16.78 13.67 17.42
C HIS A 206 16.35 13.26 16.00
N ILE A 207 15.19 13.76 15.55
CA ILE A 207 14.68 13.52 14.19
C ILE A 207 15.67 14.07 13.16
N ARG A 208 16.12 15.34 13.31
CA ARG A 208 17.12 15.94 12.43
C ARG A 208 18.40 15.12 12.36
N SER A 209 18.93 14.71 13.51
CA SER A 209 20.17 13.94 13.58
C SER A 209 20.04 12.59 12.88
N TYR A 210 18.94 11.87 13.15
CA TYR A 210 18.64 10.58 12.54
C TYR A 210 18.54 10.69 11.02
N ILE A 211 17.75 11.63 10.50
CA ILE A 211 17.61 11.85 9.04
C ILE A 211 18.95 12.16 8.38
N LYS A 212 19.78 13.01 9.00
CA LYS A 212 21.11 13.36 8.47
C LYS A 212 22.03 12.14 8.37
N ILE A 213 22.07 11.33 9.43
CA ILE A 213 22.89 10.12 9.47
C ILE A 213 22.38 9.13 8.43
N THR A 214 21.08 8.82 8.43
CA THR A 214 20.52 7.87 7.46
C THR A 214 20.73 8.34 6.03
N ALA A 215 20.54 9.63 5.73
CA ALA A 215 20.82 10.15 4.39
C ALA A 215 22.27 9.93 3.95
N LYS A 216 23.24 10.20 4.84
CA LYS A 216 24.65 9.98 4.57
C LYS A 216 24.96 8.49 4.33
N GLU A 217 24.50 7.60 5.21
CA GLU A 217 24.79 6.17 5.12
C GLU A 217 24.11 5.53 3.90
N THR A 218 22.86 5.90 3.61
CA THR A 218 22.16 5.47 2.38
C THR A 218 22.90 5.94 1.13
N TRP A 219 23.38 7.19 1.11
CA TRP A 219 24.17 7.71 0.00
C TRP A 219 25.47 6.93 -0.22
N GLN A 220 26.17 6.59 0.86
CA GLN A 220 27.39 5.79 0.79
C GLN A 220 27.10 4.38 0.26
N LEU A 221 26.03 3.73 0.75
CA LEU A 221 25.60 2.42 0.31
C LEU A 221 25.29 2.40 -1.21
N VAL A 222 24.46 3.33 -1.69
CA VAL A 222 24.09 3.33 -3.12
C VAL A 222 25.28 3.66 -4.02
N ASN A 223 26.17 4.59 -3.63
CA ASN A 223 27.37 4.88 -4.41
C ASN A 223 28.34 3.70 -4.45
N TRP A 224 28.53 3.01 -3.33
CA TRP A 224 29.37 1.82 -3.32
C TRP A 224 28.81 0.74 -4.25
N LEU A 225 27.50 0.50 -4.20
CA LEU A 225 26.84 -0.49 -5.07
C LEU A 225 27.03 -0.15 -6.56
N THR A 226 27.06 1.13 -6.94
CA THR A 226 27.30 1.54 -8.33
C THR A 226 28.70 1.24 -8.85
N HIS A 227 29.66 0.97 -7.97
CA HIS A 227 31.07 0.83 -8.34
C HIS A 227 31.66 -0.55 -8.01
N THR A 228 30.99 -1.36 -7.19
CA THR A 228 31.48 -2.70 -6.84
C THR A 228 31.34 -3.66 -8.01
N SER A 229 32.45 -4.25 -8.47
CA SER A 229 32.46 -5.20 -9.60
C SER A 229 31.80 -6.55 -9.31
N LYS A 230 31.54 -6.84 -8.03
CA LYS A 230 30.92 -8.09 -7.55
C LYS A 230 29.60 -7.80 -6.82
N ALA A 231 28.78 -6.92 -7.40
CA ALA A 231 27.49 -6.61 -6.82
C ALA A 231 26.63 -7.88 -6.75
N ALA A 232 25.87 -8.03 -5.67
CA ALA A 232 24.98 -9.15 -5.45
C ALA A 232 23.52 -8.71 -5.23
N LEU A 233 22.57 -9.61 -5.52
CA LEU A 233 21.14 -9.35 -5.43
C LEU A 233 20.70 -8.79 -4.06
N HIS A 234 21.20 -9.38 -2.96
CA HIS A 234 20.85 -8.93 -1.61
C HIS A 234 21.35 -7.52 -1.29
N GLU A 235 22.47 -7.09 -1.89
CA GLU A 235 23.02 -5.74 -1.74
C GLU A 235 22.18 -4.73 -2.52
N ALA A 236 21.68 -5.10 -3.70
CA ALA A 236 20.74 -4.31 -4.48
C ALA A 236 19.39 -4.14 -3.74
N HIS A 237 18.87 -5.21 -3.13
CA HIS A 237 17.70 -5.10 -2.26
C HIS A 237 17.94 -4.16 -1.08
N LEU A 238 19.09 -4.29 -0.39
CA LEU A 238 19.43 -3.42 0.73
C LEU A 238 19.47 -1.94 0.31
N ALA A 239 20.05 -1.64 -0.85
CA ALA A 239 20.09 -0.30 -1.41
C ALA A 239 18.69 0.25 -1.74
N LEU A 240 17.79 -0.58 -2.30
CA LEU A 240 16.41 -0.21 -2.59
C LEU A 240 15.60 0.08 -1.32
N GLU A 241 15.70 -0.79 -0.31
CA GLU A 241 15.00 -0.62 0.97
C GLU A 241 15.51 0.60 1.73
N ALA A 242 16.83 0.79 1.79
CA ALA A 242 17.42 1.97 2.41
C ALA A 242 16.98 3.27 1.73
N THR A 243 16.88 3.25 0.39
CA THR A 243 16.37 4.38 -0.40
C THR A 243 14.89 4.62 -0.09
N SER A 244 14.04 3.59 -0.15
CA SER A 244 12.60 3.68 0.15
C SER A 244 12.33 4.24 1.55
N ASN A 245 13.02 3.70 2.55
CA ASN A 245 12.92 4.15 3.93
C ASN A 245 13.27 5.63 4.07
N LEU A 246 14.38 6.07 3.46
CA LEU A 246 14.77 7.47 3.49
C LEU A 246 13.75 8.39 2.79
N LEU A 247 13.22 7.99 1.63
CA LEU A 247 12.13 8.73 0.96
C LEU A 247 10.90 8.82 1.88
N GLY A 248 10.53 7.73 2.54
CA GLY A 248 9.42 7.66 3.48
C GLY A 248 9.56 8.64 4.64
N MET A 249 10.71 8.62 5.31
CA MET A 249 10.98 9.48 6.45
C MET A 249 11.07 10.96 6.06
N VAL A 250 11.73 11.29 4.94
CA VAL A 250 11.80 12.67 4.45
C VAL A 250 10.43 13.17 4.03
N SER A 251 9.62 12.33 3.36
CA SER A 251 8.25 12.71 2.99
C SER A 251 7.42 13.06 4.23
N LEU A 252 7.46 12.23 5.26
CA LEU A 252 6.72 12.48 6.51
C LEU A 252 7.16 13.78 7.19
N MET A 253 8.47 14.03 7.27
CA MET A 253 9.02 15.26 7.85
C MET A 253 8.57 16.51 7.09
N VAL A 254 8.65 16.49 5.76
CA VAL A 254 8.27 17.62 4.90
C VAL A 254 6.76 17.88 5.03
N MET A 255 5.92 16.86 4.88
CA MET A 255 4.46 16.99 5.02
C MET A 255 4.07 17.60 6.35
N HIS A 256 4.66 17.11 7.45
CA HIS A 256 4.33 17.61 8.79
C HIS A 256 4.71 19.08 8.96
N ALA A 257 5.89 19.46 8.47
CA ALA A 257 6.39 20.82 8.57
C ALA A 257 5.63 21.82 7.68
N GLU A 258 5.28 21.40 6.46
CA GLU A 258 4.51 22.21 5.52
C GLU A 258 3.04 22.34 5.91
N ALA A 259 2.43 21.29 6.47
CA ALA A 259 1.06 21.33 6.97
C ALA A 259 0.89 22.24 8.20
N GLY A 260 1.95 22.45 8.98
CA GLY A 260 1.90 23.24 10.20
C GLY A 260 0.90 22.69 11.23
N SER A 261 0.62 21.39 11.19
CA SER A 261 -0.40 20.76 12.01
C SER A 261 -0.11 20.96 13.50
N PRO A 262 -1.14 21.25 14.33
CA PRO A 262 -0.96 21.30 15.77
C PRO A 262 -0.59 19.91 16.32
N GLU A 263 0.07 19.87 17.47
CA GLU A 263 0.48 18.59 18.08
C GLU A 263 -0.73 17.75 18.54
N ALA A 264 -1.81 18.41 18.95
CA ALA A 264 -3.06 17.78 19.36
C ALA A 264 -4.24 18.60 18.81
N CYS A 265 -5.36 17.92 18.58
CA CYS A 265 -6.55 18.55 18.05
C CYS A 265 -7.01 19.66 18.99
N PRO A 266 -7.18 20.90 18.52
CA PRO A 266 -7.60 22.02 19.37
C PRO A 266 -9.03 21.83 19.92
N THR A 267 -9.83 20.99 19.27
CA THR A 267 -11.24 20.75 19.64
C THR A 267 -11.39 19.62 20.66
N CYS A 268 -10.70 18.48 20.47
CA CYS A 268 -10.90 17.28 21.29
C CYS A 268 -9.63 16.75 21.99
N GLY A 269 -8.48 17.40 21.80
CA GLY A 269 -7.19 16.98 22.38
C GLY A 269 -6.60 15.69 21.79
N SER A 270 -7.24 15.08 20.80
CA SER A 270 -6.74 13.86 20.14
C SER A 270 -5.48 14.14 19.33
N TYR A 271 -4.50 13.25 19.42
CA TYR A 271 -3.27 13.26 18.62
C TYR A 271 -3.45 12.67 17.21
N ARG A 272 -4.65 12.20 16.87
CA ARG A 272 -4.97 11.61 15.56
C ARG A 272 -5.19 12.70 14.50
N ILE A 273 -4.16 13.50 14.26
CA ILE A 273 -4.14 14.52 13.22
C ILE A 273 -3.38 13.98 12.02
N VAL A 274 -4.02 14.07 10.86
CA VAL A 274 -3.42 13.71 9.57
C VAL A 274 -3.34 14.96 8.69
N ALA A 275 -2.27 15.08 7.92
CA ALA A 275 -2.15 16.11 6.89
C ALA A 275 -2.51 15.50 5.52
N ILE A 276 -3.42 16.16 4.81
CA ILE A 276 -3.89 15.75 3.48
C ILE A 276 -3.43 16.81 2.48
N TYR A 277 -2.87 16.37 1.36
CA TYR A 277 -2.46 17.24 0.26
C TYR A 277 -3.65 17.46 -0.68
N GLU A 278 -4.11 18.71 -0.80
CA GLU A 278 -5.29 19.11 -1.58
C GLU A 278 -4.94 20.23 -2.57
N PRO A 279 -4.40 19.89 -3.76
CA PRO A 279 -3.82 20.85 -4.70
C PRO A 279 -4.83 21.82 -5.33
N ASP A 280 -6.12 21.49 -5.27
CA ASP A 280 -7.19 22.30 -5.82
C ASP A 280 -7.63 23.43 -4.87
N LEU A 281 -7.10 23.46 -3.63
CA LEU A 281 -7.31 24.56 -2.70
C LEU A 281 -6.39 25.74 -3.03
N GLU A 282 -6.89 26.97 -2.87
CA GLU A 282 -6.11 28.22 -2.99
C GLU A 282 -5.20 28.44 -1.76
N ARG A 283 -4.40 27.43 -1.39
CA ARG A 283 -3.47 27.45 -0.24
C ARG A 283 -2.06 27.06 -0.69
N ASP A 284 -1.05 27.76 -0.19
CA ASP A 284 0.36 27.43 -0.43
C ASP A 284 1.13 27.32 0.90
N PRO A 285 1.64 26.13 1.27
CA PRO A 285 1.50 24.85 0.57
C PRO A 285 0.09 24.25 0.74
N PRO A 286 -0.41 23.44 -0.22
CA PRO A 286 -1.79 22.97 -0.27
C PRO A 286 -2.04 21.78 0.67
N TYR A 287 -1.85 21.99 1.97
CA TYR A 287 -2.09 21.00 3.01
C TYR A 287 -3.26 21.39 3.90
N VAL A 288 -4.08 20.40 4.25
CA VAL A 288 -5.16 20.51 5.24
C VAL A 288 -4.88 19.53 6.38
N SER A 289 -4.93 20.02 7.61
CA SER A 289 -4.84 19.19 8.81
C SER A 289 -6.24 18.74 9.22
N LEU A 290 -6.45 17.44 9.41
CA LEU A 290 -7.73 16.85 9.81
C LEU A 290 -7.58 15.96 11.05
N CYS A 291 -8.50 16.08 12.01
CA CYS A 291 -8.59 15.19 13.16
C CYS A 291 -9.52 14.01 12.85
N GLU A 292 -8.98 12.81 12.76
CA GLU A 292 -9.75 11.58 12.52
C GLU A 292 -10.75 11.25 13.64
N SER A 293 -10.56 11.84 14.83
CA SER A 293 -11.39 11.53 16.01
C SER A 293 -12.67 12.37 16.09
N CYS A 294 -12.66 13.60 15.58
CA CYS A 294 -13.80 14.52 15.74
C CYS A 294 -14.15 15.29 14.45
N GLY A 295 -13.40 15.11 13.37
CA GLY A 295 -13.64 15.77 12.09
C GLY A 295 -13.18 17.22 12.02
N TRP A 296 -12.53 17.77 13.06
CA TRP A 296 -11.92 19.10 12.99
C TRP A 296 -10.96 19.18 11.80
N ASN A 297 -11.00 20.29 11.06
CA ASN A 297 -10.02 20.61 10.04
C ASN A 297 -9.61 22.09 10.10
N ASP A 298 -8.37 22.38 9.70
CA ASP A 298 -7.81 23.74 9.78
C ASP A 298 -8.18 24.64 8.58
N HIS A 299 -8.82 24.08 7.56
CA HIS A 299 -9.35 24.82 6.42
C HIS A 299 -10.63 25.58 6.84
N ASP A 300 -11.62 24.87 7.37
CA ASP A 300 -12.91 25.42 7.78
C ASP A 300 -12.78 26.30 9.04
N ALA A 301 -11.74 26.09 9.84
CA ALA A 301 -11.46 26.93 11.02
C ALA A 301 -10.91 28.32 10.65
N ASN A 302 -10.43 28.52 9.42
CA ASN A 302 -9.89 29.78 8.91
C ASN A 302 -10.74 30.42 7.80
N ALA A 303 -11.88 29.80 7.44
CA ALA A 303 -12.89 30.34 6.53
C ALA A 303 -13.95 31.15 7.28
#